data_AF-A0A0X2NN49-F1
#
_entry.id   AF-A0A0X2NN49-F1
#
_cell.length_a   1.000
_cell.length_b   1.000
_cell.length_c   1.000
_cell.angle_alpha   90.00
_cell.angle_beta   90.00
_cell.angle_gamma   90.00
#
_symmetry.space_group_name_H-M   'P 1'
#
loop_
_entity.id
_entity.type
_entity.pdbx_description
1 polymer ?
#
loop_
_entity_poly.entity_id
_entity_poly.type
_entity_poly.pdbx_seq_one_letter_code
_entity_poly.pdbx_strand_id
1 'polypeptide(L)'
;MRDLVYYVAVSLDGYIAAPDGNFDAFPVEGDHMPVLLSEFTDAVPAHVLSAIGMDAPLDRFDTVIQGWNSYAVALAEGIERP
;
A
#
# COMPACT_ATOMS: atom_id res chain seq x y z
N MET A 1 4.10 -7.03 -23.11
CA MET A 1 4.11 -7.08 -21.62
C MET A 1 3.96 -5.65 -21.14
N ARG A 2 3.17 -5.39 -20.10
CA ARG A 2 3.06 -4.03 -19.51
C ARG A 2 4.25 -3.80 -18.58
N ASP A 3 4.68 -2.55 -18.47
CA ASP A 3 5.67 -2.13 -17.48
C ASP A 3 5.03 -2.11 -16.08
N LEU A 4 5.79 -2.50 -15.06
CA LEU A 4 5.34 -2.55 -13.68
C LEU A 4 6.25 -1.68 -12.80
N VAL A 5 5.63 -0.98 -11.85
CA VAL A 5 6.33 -0.27 -10.77
C VAL A 5 6.14 -1.06 -9.48
N TYR A 6 7.23 -1.36 -8.79
CA TYR A 6 7.18 -1.97 -7.46
C TYR A 6 7.05 -0.88 -6.41
N TYR A 7 5.85 -0.82 -5.82
CA TYR A 7 5.51 0.04 -4.69
C TYR A 7 5.56 -0.79 -3.40
N VAL A 8 6.62 -0.67 -2.61
CA VAL A 8 6.88 -1.58 -1.48
C VAL A 8 7.69 -0.90 -0.37
N ALA A 9 7.31 -1.15 0.87
CA ALA A 9 8.15 -0.90 2.04
C ALA A 9 9.07 -2.10 2.27
N VAL A 10 10.36 -1.86 2.48
CA VAL A 10 11.36 -2.92 2.60
C VAL A 10 12.37 -2.56 3.68
N SER A 11 12.82 -3.57 4.42
CA SER A 11 13.91 -3.43 5.37
C SER A 11 15.25 -3.24 4.65
N LEU A 12 16.27 -2.80 5.38
CA LEU A 12 17.61 -2.58 4.81
C LEU A 12 18.23 -3.86 4.22
N ASP A 13 17.87 -5.01 4.78
CA ASP A 13 18.29 -6.35 4.34
C ASP A 13 17.34 -6.99 3.30
N GLY A 14 16.33 -6.26 2.81
CA GLY A 14 15.55 -6.68 1.64
C GLY A 14 14.29 -7.49 1.94
N TYR A 15 13.79 -7.49 3.17
CA TYR A 15 12.58 -8.21 3.58
C TYR A 15 11.38 -7.28 3.73
N ILE A 16 10.18 -7.83 3.51
CA ILE A 16 8.89 -7.10 3.56
C ILE A 16 7.97 -7.57 4.70
N ALA A 17 8.37 -8.62 5.42
CA ALA A 17 7.64 -9.17 6.56
C ALA A 17 8.57 -10.09 7.37
N ALA A 18 8.22 -10.30 8.64
CA ALA A 18 8.79 -11.34 9.47
C ALA A 18 8.33 -12.74 9.01
N PRO A 19 8.98 -13.84 9.46
CA PRO A 19 8.64 -15.20 9.03
C PRO A 19 7.19 -15.65 9.34
N ASP A 20 6.55 -15.02 10.32
CA ASP A 20 5.14 -15.23 10.69
C ASP A 20 4.16 -14.33 9.90
N GLY A 21 4.67 -13.50 9.00
CA GLY A 21 3.89 -12.56 8.18
C GLY A 21 3.70 -11.18 8.80
N ASN A 22 4.26 -10.90 9.99
CA ASN A 22 4.13 -9.60 10.62
C ASN A 22 4.90 -8.50 9.85
N PHE A 23 4.29 -7.33 9.70
CA PHE A 23 4.85 -6.14 9.06
C PHE A 23 4.88 -4.89 9.97
N ASP A 24 4.59 -5.03 11.28
CA ASP A 24 4.54 -3.94 12.28
C ASP A 24 5.85 -3.17 12.42
N ALA A 25 6.97 -3.73 11.94
CA ALA A 25 8.25 -3.03 11.91
C ALA A 25 8.27 -1.84 10.94
N PHE A 26 7.36 -1.79 9.97
CA PHE A 26 7.23 -0.68 9.05
C PHE A 26 6.34 0.42 9.66
N PRO A 27 6.85 1.66 9.78
CA PRO A 27 6.08 2.74 10.37
C PRO A 27 4.93 3.16 9.46
N VAL A 28 3.76 3.41 10.06
CA VAL A 28 2.56 3.94 9.37
C VAL A 28 2.52 5.47 9.31
N GLU A 29 3.46 6.13 9.99
CA GLU A 29 3.61 7.58 10.07
C GLU A 29 5.08 7.98 9.85
N GLY A 30 5.30 9.22 9.42
CA GLY A 30 6.63 9.82 9.28
C GLY A 30 6.88 10.44 7.92
N ASP A 31 8.14 10.80 7.66
CA ASP A 31 8.54 11.64 6.52
C ASP A 31 8.32 10.99 5.14
N HIS A 32 7.99 9.70 5.08
CA HIS A 32 7.62 9.00 3.84
C HIS A 32 6.17 9.28 3.42
N MET A 33 5.27 9.56 4.37
CA MET A 33 3.85 9.74 4.11
C MET A 33 3.52 10.88 3.14
N PRO A 34 4.18 12.07 3.19
CA PRO A 34 3.93 13.12 2.21
C PRO A 34 4.12 12.65 0.76
N VAL A 35 5.16 11.85 0.49
CA VAL A 35 5.44 11.32 -0.85
C VAL A 35 4.36 10.31 -1.27
N LEU A 36 3.93 9.44 -0.35
CA LEU A 36 2.86 8.48 -0.62
C LEU A 36 1.55 9.16 -0.97
N LEU A 37 1.17 10.17 -0.20
CA LEU A 37 -0.09 10.89 -0.36
C LEU A 37 -0.07 11.96 -1.47
N SER A 38 1.09 12.24 -2.09
CA SER A 38 1.20 13.15 -3.22
C SER A 38 1.54 12.46 -4.55
N GLU A 39 2.59 11.65 -4.59
CA GLU A 39 3.11 11.08 -5.85
C GLU A 39 2.57 9.69 -6.17
N PHE A 40 2.09 8.99 -5.14
CA PHE A 40 1.62 7.60 -5.23
C PHE A 40 0.19 7.45 -4.73
N THR A 41 -0.58 8.55 -4.70
CA THR A 41 -1.95 8.60 -4.19
C THR A 41 -2.87 7.58 -4.88
N ASP A 42 -2.64 7.31 -6.17
CA ASP A 42 -3.36 6.30 -6.96
C ASP A 42 -3.21 4.86 -6.44
N ALA A 43 -2.15 4.58 -5.68
CA ALA A 43 -1.90 3.29 -5.06
C ALA A 43 -2.42 3.22 -3.61
N VAL A 44 -2.99 4.30 -3.07
CA VAL A 44 -3.52 4.34 -1.70
C VAL A 44 -4.91 3.68 -1.67
N PRO A 45 -5.18 2.79 -0.70
CA PRO A 45 -6.47 2.14 -0.55
C PRO A 45 -7.64 3.13 -0.50
N ALA A 46 -8.73 2.82 -1.20
CA ALA A 46 -9.90 3.71 -1.28
C ALA A 46 -10.51 4.05 0.10
N HIS A 47 -10.50 3.07 1.02
CA HIS A 47 -10.99 3.30 2.39
C HIS A 47 -10.09 4.26 3.19
N VAL A 48 -8.77 4.25 2.93
CA VAL A 48 -7.82 5.19 3.54
C VAL A 48 -8.03 6.60 3.00
N LEU A 49 -8.11 6.75 1.67
CA LEU A 49 -8.38 8.04 1.02
C LEU A 49 -9.66 8.68 1.54
N SER A 50 -10.74 7.89 1.66
CA SER A 50 -12.01 8.32 2.26
C SER A 50 -11.84 8.77 3.71
N ALA A 51 -11.10 8.01 4.53
CA ALA A 51 -10.90 8.32 5.94
C ALA A 51 -10.15 9.65 6.17
N ILE A 52 -9.30 10.06 5.22
CA ILE A 52 -8.51 11.31 5.30
C ILE A 52 -9.06 12.45 4.42
N GLY A 53 -10.19 12.23 3.74
CA GLY A 53 -10.83 13.26 2.91
C GLY A 53 -10.06 13.62 1.64
N MET A 54 -9.39 12.64 1.03
CA MET A 54 -8.63 12.80 -0.21
C MET A 54 -9.20 11.94 -1.34
N ASP A 55 -8.92 12.34 -2.57
CA ASP A 55 -9.19 11.57 -3.78
C ASP A 55 -7.88 11.34 -4.55
N ALA A 56 -7.79 10.21 -5.26
CA ALA A 56 -6.68 9.92 -6.15
C ALA A 56 -6.91 10.57 -7.54
N PRO A 57 -5.90 11.19 -8.15
CA PRO A 57 -6.00 11.78 -9.49
C PRO A 57 -6.15 10.73 -10.61
N LEU A 58 -5.70 9.49 -10.39
CA LEU A 58 -5.70 8.37 -11.34
C LEU A 58 -4.91 8.68 -12.63
N ASP A 59 -3.76 9.34 -12.48
CA ASP A 59 -2.89 9.76 -13.57
C ASP A 59 -1.58 8.94 -13.68
N ARG A 60 -1.27 8.13 -12.67
CA ARG A 60 -0.04 7.34 -12.59
C ARG A 60 -0.28 5.83 -12.58
N PHE A 61 -1.27 5.35 -11.84
CA PHE A 61 -1.60 3.92 -11.77
C PHE A 61 -3.09 3.69 -12.00
N ASP A 62 -3.41 2.79 -12.93
CA ASP A 62 -4.78 2.33 -13.20
C ASP A 62 -5.10 1.02 -12.46
N THR A 63 -4.08 0.34 -11.93
CA THR A 63 -4.22 -0.98 -11.30
C THR A 63 -3.14 -1.24 -10.26
N VAL A 64 -3.55 -1.71 -9.09
CA VAL A 64 -2.67 -2.27 -8.05
C VAL A 64 -2.79 -3.80 -8.09
N ILE A 65 -1.64 -4.49 -8.12
CA ILE A 65 -1.57 -5.94 -8.02
C ILE A 65 -0.95 -6.29 -6.67
N GLN A 66 -1.60 -7.17 -5.93
CA GLN A 66 -1.13 -7.66 -4.63
C GLN A 66 -1.22 -9.18 -4.54
N GLY A 67 -0.38 -9.76 -3.68
CA GLY A 67 -0.42 -11.18 -3.37
C GLY A 67 -1.61 -11.54 -2.48
N TRP A 68 -2.03 -12.80 -2.52
CA TRP A 68 -3.15 -13.30 -1.71
C TRP A 68 -2.98 -13.05 -0.21
N ASN A 69 -1.77 -13.26 0.33
CA ASN A 69 -1.52 -13.08 1.76
C ASN A 69 -1.62 -11.60 2.19
N SER A 70 -1.20 -10.65 1.33
CA SER A 70 -1.37 -9.22 1.60
C SER A 70 -2.86 -8.83 1.58
N TYR A 71 -3.61 -9.32 0.58
CA TYR A 71 -5.05 -9.09 0.48
C TYR A 71 -5.82 -9.66 1.69
N ALA A 72 -5.43 -10.85 2.15
CA ALA A 72 -6.10 -11.54 3.25
C ALA A 72 -6.06 -10.77 4.59
N VAL A 73 -5.04 -9.93 4.82
CA VAL A 73 -4.94 -9.09 6.03
C VAL A 73 -6.12 -8.13 6.13
N ALA A 74 -6.36 -7.34 5.08
CA ALA A 74 -7.46 -6.38 5.09
C ALA A 74 -8.83 -7.06 4.95
N LEU A 75 -8.89 -8.19 4.23
CA LEU A 75 -10.11 -8.99 4.15
C LEU A 75 -10.59 -9.48 5.53
N ALA A 76 -9.67 -9.86 6.42
CA ALA A 76 -9.99 -10.27 7.78
C ALA A 76 -10.67 -9.15 8.59
N GLU A 77 -10.37 -7.88 8.25
CA GLU A 77 -10.99 -6.68 8.83
C GLU A 77 -12.26 -6.24 8.08
N GLY A 78 -12.75 -7.04 7.13
CA GLY A 78 -13.95 -6.74 6.33
C GLY A 78 -13.73 -5.76 5.18
N ILE A 79 -12.48 -5.49 4.82
CA ILE A 79 -12.12 -4.59 3.71
C ILE A 79 -11.87 -5.44 2.46
N GLU A 80 -12.86 -5.51 1.58
CA GLU A 80 -12.79 -6.29 0.32
C GLU A 80 -12.08 -5.53 -0.81
N ARG A 81 -11.83 -4.24 -0.63
CA ARG A 81 -11.14 -3.36 -1.59
C ARG A 81 -10.01 -2.59 -0.91
N PRO A 82 -8.97 -3.30 -0.43
CA PRO A 82 -7.76 -2.71 0.08
C PRO A 82 -6.86 -2.23 -1.05
#